data_AF-A0A7S0QY14-F1
#
_entry.id   AF-A0A7S0QY14-F1
#
_cell.length_a   1.000
_cell.length_b   1.000
_cell.length_c   1.000
_cell.angle_alpha   90.00
_cell.angle_beta   90.00
_cell.angle_gamma   90.00
#
_symmetry.space_group_name_H-M   'P 1'
#
loop_
_entity.id
_entity.type
_entity.pdbx_description
1 polymer ?
#
loop_
_entity_poly.entity_id
_entity_poly.type
_entity_poly.pdbx_seq_one_letter_code
_entity_poly.pdbx_strand_id
1 'polypeptide(L)'
;RKPELLSHLIKELGWGMGYELRDKRLVFDEKNRQTAQVGMTFCLRLGLDNLKLSVKDVKSQQYSILISDTVIVGQGGAEVTTSGLFKKFNKVSWNVSDEPVEEKKPARKDQVSAQDVLDKLGQDKTRKVSDSEEAERRKLFEEQNEKLARRRIEEQKRLISGKGDND
;
A
#
# COMPACT_ATOMS: atom_id res chain seq x y z
N ARG A 1 -10.99 7.86 -26.71
CA ARG A 1 -11.49 7.71 -25.32
C ARG A 1 -12.50 6.57 -25.30
N LYS A 2 -12.64 5.83 -24.19
CA LYS A 2 -13.51 4.65 -24.04
C LYS A 2 -14.59 4.87 -22.97
N PRO A 3 -15.64 5.68 -23.24
CA PRO A 3 -16.69 5.99 -22.26
C PRO A 3 -17.46 4.75 -21.79
N GLU A 4 -17.54 3.70 -22.60
CA GLU A 4 -18.17 2.43 -22.28
C GLU A 4 -17.56 1.72 -21.06
N LEU A 5 -16.32 2.07 -20.68
CA LEU A 5 -15.66 1.50 -19.49
C LEU A 5 -16.09 2.15 -18.18
N LEU A 6 -16.82 3.27 -18.20
CA LEU A 6 -17.24 3.97 -16.98
C LEU A 6 -18.14 3.11 -16.10
N SER A 7 -19.02 2.30 -16.69
CA SER A 7 -19.90 1.39 -15.93
C SER A 7 -19.14 0.26 -15.25
N HIS A 8 -17.88 0.02 -15.63
CA HIS A 8 -17.00 -1.01 -15.07
C HIS A 8 -16.04 -0.44 -14.01
N LEU A 9 -16.01 0.88 -13.80
CA LEU A 9 -15.09 1.51 -12.84
C LEU A 9 -15.47 1.14 -11.40
N ILE A 10 -14.46 0.78 -10.60
CA ILE A 10 -14.65 0.56 -9.16
C ILE A 10 -15.12 1.85 -8.46
N LYS A 11 -16.00 1.70 -7.47
CA LYS A 11 -16.60 2.84 -6.74
C LYS A 11 -15.63 3.57 -5.80
N GLU A 12 -14.60 2.87 -5.33
CA GLU A 12 -13.63 3.38 -4.36
C GLU A 12 -12.23 3.41 -4.98
N LEU A 13 -11.61 4.58 -4.98
CA LEU A 13 -10.33 4.84 -5.66
C LEU A 13 -9.13 4.80 -4.71
N GLY A 14 -9.31 4.34 -3.48
CA GLY A 14 -8.24 4.27 -2.49
C GLY A 14 -8.66 4.68 -1.09
N TRP A 15 -7.68 4.79 -0.21
CA TRP A 15 -7.86 5.21 1.18
C TRP A 15 -6.57 5.74 1.82
N GLY A 16 -6.73 6.48 2.91
CA GLY A 16 -5.63 6.86 3.81
C GLY A 16 -5.06 5.66 4.56
N MET A 17 -3.74 5.62 4.66
CA MET A 17 -2.97 4.57 5.34
C MET A 17 -2.07 5.16 6.42
N GLY A 18 -1.78 4.36 7.43
CA GLY A 18 -0.84 4.68 8.50
C GLY A 18 -0.59 3.43 9.34
N TYR A 19 -0.75 3.53 10.66
CA TYR A 19 -0.81 2.34 11.52
C TYR A 19 -1.97 1.41 11.14
N GLU A 20 -3.09 1.98 10.70
CA GLU A 20 -4.17 1.23 10.08
C GLU A 20 -3.89 1.06 8.58
N LEU A 21 -4.09 -0.16 8.09
CA LEU A 21 -3.96 -0.44 6.65
C LEU A 21 -5.02 0.32 5.84
N ARG A 22 -6.18 0.63 6.44
CA ARG A 22 -7.28 1.35 5.79
C ARG A 22 -8.03 2.24 6.78
N ASP A 23 -7.80 3.55 6.71
CA ASP A 23 -8.59 4.54 7.42
C ASP A 23 -9.90 4.80 6.66
N LYS A 24 -11.02 4.37 7.24
CA LYS A 24 -12.36 4.53 6.66
C LYS A 24 -12.80 5.99 6.50
N ARG A 25 -12.18 6.92 7.24
CA ARG A 25 -12.48 8.36 7.16
C ARG A 25 -11.79 9.04 5.98
N LEU A 26 -10.77 8.40 5.43
CA LEU A 26 -9.94 8.91 4.34
C LEU A 26 -10.12 8.09 3.05
N VAL A 27 -11.31 7.53 2.84
CA VAL A 27 -11.66 6.78 1.63
C VAL A 27 -11.85 7.75 0.45
N PHE A 28 -11.33 7.38 -0.71
CA PHE A 28 -11.48 8.16 -1.95
C PHE A 28 -12.75 7.71 -2.66
N ASP A 29 -13.84 8.42 -2.39
CA ASP A 29 -15.14 8.25 -3.02
C ASP A 29 -15.77 9.60 -3.38
N GLU A 30 -16.97 9.56 -3.95
CA GLU A 30 -17.74 10.75 -4.33
C GLU A 30 -18.21 11.60 -3.15
N LYS A 31 -18.14 11.09 -1.91
CA LYS A 31 -18.70 11.70 -0.70
C LYS A 31 -17.63 12.40 0.12
N ASN A 32 -16.38 11.96 0.04
CA ASN A 32 -15.29 12.58 0.76
C ASN A 32 -15.00 14.00 0.23
N ARG A 33 -14.84 14.95 1.14
CA ARG A 33 -14.52 16.37 0.86
C ARG A 33 -13.25 16.84 1.59
N GLN A 34 -12.53 15.93 2.24
CA GLN A 34 -11.32 16.26 2.98
C GLN A 34 -10.18 16.64 2.03
N THR A 35 -9.39 17.61 2.45
CA THR A 35 -8.17 18.02 1.74
C THR A 35 -6.99 17.21 2.22
N ALA A 36 -6.22 16.63 1.29
CA ALA A 36 -5.00 15.92 1.60
C ALA A 36 -3.94 16.87 2.20
N GLN A 37 -3.26 16.42 3.26
CA GLN A 37 -2.24 17.20 3.96
C GLN A 37 -0.85 16.58 3.80
N VAL A 38 0.18 17.42 3.89
CA VAL A 38 1.57 16.96 3.90
C VAL A 38 1.79 15.93 5.01
N GLY A 39 2.47 14.85 4.69
CA GLY A 39 2.73 13.71 5.58
C GLY A 39 1.65 12.62 5.52
N MET A 40 0.51 12.85 4.88
CA MET A 40 -0.48 11.79 4.67
C MET A 40 0.04 10.74 3.67
N THR A 41 -0.27 9.48 3.94
CA THR A 41 0.02 8.35 3.06
C THR A 41 -1.29 7.77 2.56
N PHE A 42 -1.36 7.43 1.28
CA PHE A 42 -2.54 6.89 0.63
C PHE A 42 -2.20 5.64 -0.18
N CYS A 43 -3.07 4.64 -0.15
CA CYS A 43 -3.16 3.66 -1.23
C CYS A 43 -4.14 4.22 -2.25
N LEU A 44 -3.65 4.60 -3.42
CA LEU A 44 -4.49 4.97 -4.56
C LEU A 44 -4.66 3.74 -5.44
N ARG A 45 -5.90 3.46 -5.84
CA ARG A 45 -6.22 2.33 -6.71
C ARG A 45 -7.22 2.70 -7.78
N LEU A 46 -7.05 2.11 -8.95
CA LEU A 46 -7.98 2.23 -10.06
C LEU A 46 -8.18 0.85 -10.67
N GLY A 47 -9.43 0.49 -10.89
CA GLY A 47 -9.77 -0.82 -11.41
C GLY A 47 -11.02 -0.81 -12.25
N LEU A 48 -11.08 -1.80 -13.13
CA LEU A 48 -12.24 -2.12 -13.95
C LEU A 48 -12.69 -3.53 -13.57
N ASP A 49 -13.96 -3.68 -13.21
CA ASP A 49 -14.56 -4.97 -12.89
C ASP A 49 -15.44 -5.49 -14.03
N ASN A 50 -15.77 -6.78 -13.97
CA ASN A 50 -16.78 -7.40 -14.84
C ASN A 50 -16.55 -7.19 -16.35
N LEU A 51 -15.29 -7.06 -16.78
CA LEU A 51 -14.95 -6.96 -18.20
C LEU A 51 -15.15 -8.31 -18.87
N LYS A 52 -15.59 -8.30 -20.13
CA LYS A 52 -15.84 -9.53 -20.91
C LYS A 52 -14.90 -9.65 -22.09
N LEU A 53 -14.33 -10.83 -22.28
CA LEU A 53 -13.61 -11.21 -23.48
C LEU A 53 -14.51 -12.04 -24.39
N SER A 54 -14.41 -11.83 -25.69
CA SER A 54 -15.08 -12.68 -26.68
C SER A 54 -14.21 -13.91 -26.97
N VAL A 55 -14.08 -14.80 -25.98
CA VAL A 55 -13.32 -16.06 -26.06
C VAL A 55 -14.25 -17.26 -25.91
N LYS A 56 -13.84 -18.41 -26.48
CA LYS A 56 -14.61 -19.67 -26.40
C LYS A 56 -14.57 -20.29 -25.01
N ASP A 57 -13.49 -20.06 -24.26
CA ASP A 57 -13.34 -20.59 -22.91
C ASP A 57 -14.18 -19.75 -21.91
N VAL A 58 -15.21 -20.39 -21.35
CA VAL A 58 -16.12 -19.78 -20.36
C VAL A 58 -15.37 -19.30 -19.13
N LYS A 59 -14.30 -19.98 -18.71
CA LYS A 59 -13.52 -19.60 -17.51
C LYS A 59 -12.73 -18.31 -17.72
N SER A 60 -12.32 -18.03 -18.95
CA SER A 60 -11.55 -16.84 -19.32
C SER A 60 -12.43 -15.73 -19.90
N GLN A 61 -13.75 -15.92 -19.94
CA GLN A 61 -14.69 -14.99 -20.55
C GLN A 61 -14.85 -13.70 -19.75
N GLN A 62 -14.62 -13.73 -18.44
CA GLN A 62 -14.75 -12.57 -17.56
C GLN A 62 -13.43 -12.29 -16.84
N TYR A 63 -13.07 -11.01 -16.75
CA TYR A 63 -11.86 -10.57 -16.06
C TYR A 63 -12.04 -9.20 -15.44
N SER A 64 -11.09 -8.85 -14.57
CA SER A 64 -11.00 -7.54 -13.94
C SER A 64 -9.55 -7.07 -14.00
N ILE A 65 -9.32 -5.76 -13.97
CA ILE A 65 -7.98 -5.17 -13.88
C ILE A 65 -7.97 -4.26 -12.66
N LEU A 66 -6.88 -4.30 -11.89
CA LEU A 66 -6.63 -3.36 -10.79
C LEU A 66 -5.17 -2.90 -10.85
N ILE A 67 -4.94 -1.61 -10.67
CA ILE A 67 -3.62 -1.02 -10.46
C ILE A 67 -3.70 -0.22 -9.17
N SER A 68 -2.67 -0.30 -8.34
CA SER A 68 -2.57 0.46 -7.10
C SER A 68 -1.15 0.89 -6.83
N ASP A 69 -1.01 2.04 -6.19
CA ASP A 69 0.27 2.59 -5.76
C ASP A 69 0.13 3.24 -4.37
N THR A 70 1.20 3.15 -3.59
CA THR A 70 1.36 3.89 -2.34
C THR A 70 1.93 5.27 -2.64
N VAL A 71 1.27 6.31 -2.14
CA VAL A 71 1.60 7.71 -2.38
C VAL A 71 1.72 8.47 -1.06
N ILE A 72 2.80 9.23 -0.89
CA ILE A 72 3.01 10.13 0.25
C ILE A 72 2.86 11.57 -0.23
N VAL A 73 2.09 12.38 0.49
CA VAL A 73 1.95 13.81 0.21
C VAL A 73 3.16 14.54 0.81
N GLY A 74 4.06 15.03 -0.02
CA GLY A 74 5.19 15.87 0.37
C GLY A 74 4.87 17.37 0.24
N GLN A 75 5.78 18.22 0.73
CA GLN A 75 5.65 19.68 0.62
C GLN A 75 5.67 20.18 -0.84
N GLY A 76 6.43 19.50 -1.71
CA GLY A 76 6.56 19.84 -3.13
C GLY A 76 5.63 19.07 -4.08
N GLY A 77 4.71 18.26 -3.54
CA GLY A 77 3.83 17.39 -4.30
C GLY A 77 3.81 15.95 -3.80
N ALA A 78 3.12 15.08 -4.53
CA ALA A 78 2.97 13.68 -4.18
C ALA A 78 4.15 12.82 -4.65
N GLU A 79 4.68 11.98 -3.77
CA GLU A 79 5.72 10.99 -4.06
C GLU A 79 5.11 9.58 -4.16
N VAL A 80 5.43 8.85 -5.23
CA VAL A 80 4.98 7.46 -5.43
C VAL A 80 6.06 6.49 -4.96
N THR A 81 5.91 5.92 -3.77
CA THR A 81 6.92 5.05 -3.15
C THR A 81 7.03 3.67 -3.80
N THR A 82 6.03 3.32 -4.62
CA THR A 82 5.92 2.07 -5.39
C THR A 82 6.36 2.24 -6.85
N SER A 83 6.94 3.39 -7.20
CA SER A 83 7.38 3.73 -8.56
C SER A 83 8.50 2.85 -9.11
N GLY A 84 9.27 2.18 -8.25
CA GLY A 84 10.31 1.23 -8.66
C GLY A 84 9.79 -0.08 -9.27
N LEU A 85 8.49 -0.36 -9.16
CA LEU A 85 7.89 -1.61 -9.65
C LEU A 85 7.37 -1.49 -11.09
N PHE A 86 7.43 -2.60 -11.82
CA PHE A 86 6.93 -2.64 -13.20
C PHE A 86 5.41 -2.69 -13.26
N LYS A 87 4.82 -1.72 -13.97
CA LYS A 87 3.39 -1.68 -14.27
C LYS A 87 3.09 -1.69 -15.78
N LYS A 88 4.14 -1.62 -16.62
CA LYS A 88 3.99 -1.67 -18.08
C LYS A 88 3.54 -3.07 -18.50
N PHE A 89 2.56 -3.16 -19.39
CA PHE A 89 1.94 -4.42 -19.82
C PHE A 89 2.97 -5.49 -20.24
N ASN A 90 3.97 -5.11 -21.04
CA ASN A 90 5.02 -6.02 -21.50
C ASN A 90 5.97 -6.55 -20.40
N LYS A 91 5.90 -6.00 -19.19
CA LYS A 91 6.65 -6.45 -18.01
C LYS A 91 5.82 -7.31 -17.06
N VAL A 92 4.49 -7.32 -17.23
CA VAL A 92 3.52 -8.02 -16.36
C VAL A 92 2.65 -9.01 -17.15
N SER A 93 3.04 -9.30 -18.39
CA SER A 93 2.36 -10.24 -19.28
C SER A 93 3.34 -11.34 -19.65
N TRP A 94 2.90 -12.59 -19.51
CA TRP A 94 3.67 -13.78 -19.85
C TRP A 94 2.87 -14.61 -20.84
N ASN A 95 3.55 -15.13 -21.86
CA ASN A 95 3.01 -16.17 -22.72
C ASN A 95 3.68 -17.47 -22.30
N VAL A 96 2.88 -18.43 -21.85
CA VAL A 96 3.36 -19.77 -21.53
C VAL A 96 3.16 -20.59 -22.79
N SER A 97 4.25 -20.86 -23.50
CA SER A 97 4.29 -21.82 -24.61
C SER A 97 4.96 -23.10 -24.10
N ASP A 98 4.48 -24.27 -24.55
CA ASP A 98 5.07 -25.58 -24.21
C ASP A 98 6.38 -25.89 -24.97
N GLU A 99 6.89 -24.94 -25.78
CA GLU A 99 8.14 -25.10 -26.50
C GLU A 99 9.34 -24.66 -25.63
N PRO A 100 10.45 -25.42 -25.62
CA PRO A 100 11.64 -25.06 -24.85
C PRO A 100 12.24 -23.76 -25.40
N VAL A 101 12.19 -22.71 -24.59
CA VAL A 101 12.70 -21.38 -24.95
C VAL A 101 14.22 -21.36 -24.74
N GLU A 102 15.01 -21.12 -25.80
CA GLU A 102 16.44 -20.83 -25.65
C GLU A 102 16.63 -19.57 -24.78
N GLU A 103 17.30 -19.73 -23.63
CA GLU A 103 17.57 -18.64 -22.69
C GLU A 103 18.49 -17.57 -23.31
N LYS A 104 17.90 -16.47 -23.79
CA LYS A 104 18.66 -15.23 -23.99
C LYS A 104 18.87 -14.54 -22.64
N LYS A 105 20.11 -14.56 -22.15
CA LYS A 105 20.55 -13.84 -20.95
C LYS A 105 20.10 -12.37 -21.00
N PRO A 106 19.29 -11.89 -20.05
CA PRO A 106 18.91 -10.48 -20.02
C PRO A 106 20.13 -9.63 -19.66
N ALA A 107 20.34 -8.56 -20.42
CA ALA A 107 21.31 -7.52 -20.09
C ALA A 107 20.94 -6.90 -18.74
N ARG A 108 21.86 -6.99 -17.76
CA ARG A 108 21.77 -6.30 -16.48
C ARG A 108 21.67 -4.79 -16.75
N LYS A 109 20.47 -4.24 -16.61
CA LYS A 109 20.28 -2.83 -16.27
C LYS A 109 19.83 -2.81 -14.82
N ASP A 110 20.51 -2.01 -14.02
CA ASP A 110 20.29 -1.80 -12.60
C ASP A 110 18.78 -1.75 -12.28
N GLN A 111 18.29 -2.86 -11.75
CA GLN A 111 16.89 -3.07 -11.40
C GLN A 111 16.88 -3.47 -9.94
N VAL A 112 16.21 -2.66 -9.13
CA VAL A 112 15.89 -3.01 -7.75
C VAL A 112 14.64 -3.88 -7.83
N SER A 113 14.81 -5.18 -7.66
CA SER A 113 13.69 -6.13 -7.60
C SER A 113 12.87 -5.90 -6.32
N ALA A 114 11.63 -6.40 -6.29
CA ALA A 114 10.84 -6.42 -5.05
C ALA A 114 11.58 -7.14 -3.91
N GLN A 115 12.43 -8.12 -4.26
CA GLN A 115 13.33 -8.79 -3.33
C GLN A 115 14.44 -7.85 -2.84
N ASP A 116 15.05 -7.03 -3.70
CA ASP A 116 16.05 -6.04 -3.28
C ASP A 116 15.46 -4.95 -2.36
N VAL A 117 14.17 -4.62 -2.52
CA VAL A 117 13.45 -3.72 -1.59
C VAL A 117 13.19 -4.43 -0.26
N LEU A 118 12.74 -5.69 -0.27
CA LEU A 118 12.57 -6.50 0.94
C LEU A 118 13.89 -6.72 1.67
N ASP A 119 14.96 -7.00 0.95
CA ASP A 119 16.30 -7.27 1.49
C ASP A 119 16.90 -5.98 2.07
N LYS A 120 16.65 -4.81 1.45
CA LYS A 120 17.01 -3.51 2.05
C LYS A 120 16.18 -3.17 3.29
N LEU A 121 14.90 -3.55 3.34
CA LEU A 121 14.08 -3.43 4.55
C LEU A 121 14.52 -4.42 5.65
N GLY A 122 15.04 -5.59 5.27
CA GLY A 122 15.56 -6.62 6.18
C GLY A 122 17.02 -6.44 6.60
N GLN A 123 17.74 -5.48 5.99
CA GLN A 123 19.16 -5.20 6.25
C GLN A 123 19.40 -4.32 7.49
N ASP A 124 18.38 -3.99 8.26
CA ASP A 124 18.58 -3.38 9.58
C ASP A 124 18.98 -4.44 10.62
N LYS A 125 20.21 -4.92 10.47
CA LYS A 125 21.10 -5.52 11.47
C LYS A 125 20.44 -6.48 12.47
N THR A 126 20.14 -7.70 12.03
CA THR A 126 20.14 -8.84 12.95
C THR A 126 21.59 -9.28 13.18
N ARG A 127 22.30 -8.58 14.10
CA ARG A 127 23.32 -9.27 14.90
C ARG A 127 22.64 -10.54 15.43
N LYS A 128 23.31 -11.69 15.41
CA LYS A 128 22.83 -12.88 16.14
C LYS A 128 22.81 -12.53 17.62
N VAL A 129 21.68 -11.99 18.05
CA VAL A 129 21.33 -11.64 19.43
C VAL A 129 20.83 -12.94 20.04
N SER A 130 21.32 -13.28 21.23
CA SER A 130 20.88 -14.50 21.92
C SER A 130 19.39 -14.43 22.25
N ASP A 131 18.72 -15.59 22.38
CA ASP A 131 17.28 -15.66 22.71
C ASP A 131 16.92 -14.86 23.99
N SER A 132 17.88 -14.72 24.91
CA SER A 132 17.74 -13.93 26.14
C SER A 132 17.66 -12.42 25.88
N GLU A 133 18.53 -11.90 25.02
CA GLU A 133 18.59 -10.48 24.69
C GLU A 133 17.41 -10.06 23.79
N GLU A 134 16.88 -10.98 22.98
CA GLU A 134 15.66 -10.74 22.20
C GLU A 134 14.42 -10.68 23.10
N ALA A 135 14.35 -11.53 24.12
CA ALA A 135 13.28 -11.49 25.12
C ALA A 135 13.29 -10.18 25.94
N GLU A 136 14.47 -9.69 26.34
CA GLU A 136 14.60 -8.40 27.03
C GLU A 136 14.20 -7.22 26.14
N ARG A 137 14.60 -7.23 24.87
CA ARG A 137 14.18 -6.20 23.89
C ARG A 137 12.68 -6.19 23.68
N ARG A 138 12.03 -7.37 23.59
CA ARG A 138 10.58 -7.48 23.47
C ARG A 138 9.87 -6.92 24.71
N LYS A 139 10.33 -7.29 25.92
CA LYS A 139 9.78 -6.73 27.17
C LYS A 139 9.93 -5.21 27.25
N LEU A 140 11.11 -4.69 26.89
CA LEU A 140 11.34 -3.25 26.89
C LEU A 140 10.45 -2.54 25.87
N PHE A 141 10.29 -3.12 24.67
CA PHE A 141 9.40 -2.58 23.65
C PHE A 141 7.94 -2.57 24.10
N GLU A 142 7.45 -3.66 24.70
CA GLU A 142 6.11 -3.76 25.27
C GLU A 142 5.89 -2.71 26.37
N GLU A 143 6.83 -2.54 27.30
CA GLU A 143 6.74 -1.56 28.38
C GLU A 143 6.73 -0.11 27.86
N GLN A 144 7.56 0.21 26.86
CA GLN A 144 7.56 1.53 26.22
C GLN A 144 6.22 1.79 25.51
N ASN A 145 5.69 0.79 24.80
CA ASN A 145 4.44 0.92 24.09
C ASN A 145 3.25 1.08 25.05
N GLU A 146 3.27 0.37 26.18
CA GLU A 146 2.27 0.52 27.25
C GLU A 146 2.34 1.93 27.88
N LYS A 147 3.55 2.45 28.16
CA LYS A 147 3.73 3.81 28.67
C LYS A 147 3.20 4.86 27.69
N LEU A 148 3.46 4.69 26.39
CA LEU A 148 2.94 5.59 25.35
C LEU A 148 1.42 5.51 25.24
N ALA A 149 0.84 4.31 25.33
CA ALA A 149 -0.61 4.13 25.35
C ALA A 149 -1.23 4.82 26.56
N ARG A 150 -0.64 4.69 27.76
CA ARG A 150 -1.10 5.38 28.97
C ARG A 150 -1.04 6.91 28.81
N ARG A 151 0.06 7.47 28.29
CA ARG A 151 0.15 8.91 28.03
C ARG A 151 -0.92 9.40 27.06
N ARG A 152 -1.19 8.66 25.97
CA ARG A 152 -2.24 9.01 25.01
C ARG A 152 -3.64 9.00 25.65
N ILE A 153 -3.91 8.03 26.52
CA ILE A 153 -5.18 7.96 27.26
C ILE A 153 -5.30 9.12 28.24
N GLU A 154 -4.24 9.47 28.96
CA GLU A 154 -4.23 10.62 29.88
C GLU A 154 -4.39 11.95 29.16
N GLU A 155 -3.70 12.16 28.03
CA GLU A 155 -3.87 13.36 27.19
C GLU A 155 -5.30 13.47 26.65
N GLN A 156 -5.88 12.37 26.17
CA GLN A 156 -7.29 12.35 25.74
C GLN A 156 -8.24 12.71 26.88
N LYS A 157 -8.02 12.17 28.09
CA LYS A 157 -8.82 12.52 29.27
C LYS A 157 -8.69 14.01 29.62
N ARG A 158 -7.49 14.59 29.57
CA ARG A 158 -7.28 16.03 29.81
C ARG A 158 -7.96 16.91 28.76
N LEU A 159 -7.95 16.49 27.49
CA LEU A 159 -8.67 17.19 26.42
C LEU A 159 -10.19 17.15 26.62
N ILE A 160 -10.71 16.02 27.10
CA ILE A 160 -12.14 15.84 27.37
C ILE A 160 -12.56 16.62 28.61
N SER A 161 -11.76 16.63 29.68
CA SER A 161 -12.06 17.38 30.90
C SER A 161 -11.90 18.89 30.73
N GLY A 162 -10.95 19.36 29.91
CA GLY A 162 -10.74 20.78 29.62
C GLY A 162 -11.79 21.41 28.69
N LYS A 163 -12.72 20.62 28.15
CA LYS A 163 -13.80 21.07 27.27
C LYS A 163 -15.14 21.29 28.01
N GLY A 164 -15.14 21.14 29.34
CA GLY A 164 -16.33 21.28 30.19
C GLY A 164 -16.49 22.60 30.96
N ASP A 165 -15.51 23.51 30.92
CA ASP A 165 -15.50 24.72 31.77
C ASP A 165 -15.62 26.04 30.98
N ASN A 166 -16.29 26.03 29.83
CA ASN A 166 -16.70 27.25 29.12
C ASN A 166 -18.16 27.10 28.66
N ASP A 167 -19.10 27.16 29.61
CA ASP A 167 -20.49 27.55 29.42
C ASP A 167 -20.85 28.62 30.47
#